data_AF-A0A2V7Y9S3-F1
#
_entry.id   AF-A0A2V7Y9S3-F1
#
_cell.length_a   1.000
_cell.length_b   1.000
_cell.length_c   1.000
_cell.angle_alpha   90.00
_cell.angle_beta   90.00
_cell.angle_gamma   90.00
#
_symmetry.space_group_name_H-M   'P 1'
#
loop_
_entity.id
_entity.type
_entity.pdbx_description
1 polymer ?
#
loop_
_entity_poly.entity_id
_entity_poly.type
_entity_poly.pdbx_seq_one_letter_code
_entity_poly.pdbx_strand_id
1 'polypeptide(L)'
;TADLGHGGSLRLVSSDDVASMRRDLGLGMAGALGPAELDQIRRRLGSEWVVTGSYLLLEGQDQPLRVDVLLRHTGTGETRIAVTRRGRQKDLFTLADSLAGELRQALGKPAGQETGQAEARSAMPASLEAQRLYAEGLERLQRRDALSASGRLEAAVAADPTFSPGWLALARSCELLGFERRAEDAALKAVQASSGLPERQRLEAEATYLRIARRRPEATDRMRRVYELSHHAFQDGLTLGETQIRAGQNREALATLA
;
A
#
# COMPACT_ATOMS: atom_id res chain seq x y z
N THR A 1 2.72 -1.80 -4.32
CA THR A 1 3.54 -2.54 -3.33
C THR A 1 2.82 -3.77 -2.79
N ALA A 2 1.48 -3.76 -2.69
CA ALA A 2 0.68 -4.87 -2.18
C ALA A 2 1.00 -6.24 -2.82
N ASP A 3 1.36 -6.29 -4.10
CA ASP A 3 1.53 -7.57 -4.80
C ASP A 3 2.79 -8.38 -4.38
N LEU A 4 3.80 -7.76 -3.76
CA LEU A 4 5.09 -8.43 -3.47
C LEU A 4 5.19 -9.09 -2.08
N GLY A 5 4.27 -8.82 -1.17
CA GLY A 5 4.38 -9.22 0.25
C GLY A 5 3.77 -10.57 0.62
N HIS A 6 3.10 -11.23 -0.32
CA HIS A 6 2.34 -12.44 -0.05
C HIS A 6 3.24 -13.68 -0.21
N GLY A 7 3.34 -14.52 0.83
CA GLY A 7 4.24 -15.69 0.85
C GLY A 7 4.98 -15.95 2.16
N GLY A 8 4.66 -15.25 3.27
CA GLY A 8 5.15 -15.54 4.63
C GLY A 8 6.66 -15.39 4.87
N SER A 9 7.40 -14.80 3.93
CA SER A 9 8.88 -14.75 3.99
C SER A 9 9.48 -13.50 3.37
N LEU A 10 8.65 -12.61 2.82
CA LEU A 10 9.04 -11.28 2.37
C LEU A 10 8.33 -10.25 3.25
N ARG A 11 9.11 -9.51 4.05
CA ARG A 11 8.59 -8.37 4.81
C ARG A 11 8.60 -7.15 3.91
N LEU A 12 7.42 -6.65 3.55
CA LEU A 12 7.31 -5.36 2.88
C LEU A 12 7.55 -4.22 3.87
N VAL A 13 8.25 -3.20 3.39
CA VAL A 13 8.32 -1.90 4.06
C VAL A 13 7.12 -1.08 3.61
N SER A 14 6.48 -0.37 4.54
CA SER A 14 5.29 0.43 4.22
C SER A 14 5.62 1.54 3.23
N SER A 15 4.64 1.93 2.41
CA SER A 15 4.81 3.07 1.49
C SER A 15 5.07 4.38 2.24
N ASP A 16 4.53 4.52 3.44
CA ASP A 16 4.68 5.73 4.26
C ASP A 16 6.11 5.83 4.82
N ASP A 17 6.71 4.71 5.25
CA ASP A 17 8.12 4.64 5.68
C ASP A 17 9.07 4.91 4.50
N VAL A 18 8.79 4.32 3.33
CA VAL A 18 9.56 4.58 2.11
C VAL A 18 9.46 6.07 1.73
N ALA A 19 8.27 6.66 1.78
CA ALA A 19 8.08 8.09 1.48
C ALA A 19 8.78 8.99 2.51
N SER A 20 8.75 8.64 3.80
CA SER A 20 9.48 9.36 4.84
C SER A 20 10.99 9.29 4.62
N MET A 21 11.53 8.08 4.45
CA MET A 21 12.95 7.86 4.16
C MET A 21 13.39 8.64 2.91
N ARG A 22 12.61 8.62 1.83
CA ARG A 22 12.97 9.34 0.59
C ARG A 22 13.03 10.84 0.78
N ARG A 23 12.11 11.42 1.56
CA ARG A 23 12.15 12.85 1.90
C ARG A 23 13.39 13.19 2.73
N ASP A 24 13.66 12.40 3.75
CA ASP A 24 14.79 12.62 4.64
C ASP A 24 16.15 12.49 3.94
N LEU A 25 16.25 11.59 2.96
CA LEU A 25 17.46 11.37 2.18
C LEU A 25 17.56 12.26 0.93
N GLY A 26 16.54 13.08 0.64
CA GLY A 26 16.50 13.91 -0.58
C GLY A 26 16.51 13.10 -1.88
N LEU A 27 16.01 11.86 -1.85
CA LEU A 27 16.05 10.96 -3.01
C LEU A 27 14.98 11.33 -4.03
N GLY A 28 15.41 11.67 -5.25
CA GLY A 28 14.54 11.96 -6.39
C GLY A 28 13.63 10.78 -6.81
N MET A 29 12.64 11.05 -7.67
CA MET A 29 11.71 10.03 -8.20
C MET A 29 12.34 9.10 -9.25
N ALA A 30 13.40 9.54 -9.90
CA ALA A 30 14.08 8.81 -10.95
C ALA A 30 15.58 9.03 -10.79
N GLY A 31 16.27 8.07 -10.18
CA GLY A 31 17.71 8.10 -10.01
C GLY A 31 18.24 6.70 -9.77
N ALA A 32 19.37 6.37 -10.41
CA ALA A 32 20.07 5.14 -10.10
C ALA A 32 20.60 5.25 -8.66
N LEU A 33 20.22 4.32 -7.79
CA LEU A 33 20.71 4.27 -6.41
C LEU A 33 22.18 3.84 -6.42
N GLY A 34 23.10 4.71 -6.06
CA GLY A 34 24.49 4.35 -5.83
C GLY A 34 24.67 3.50 -4.56
N PRO A 35 25.89 2.98 -4.32
CA PRO A 35 26.18 2.18 -3.13
C PRO A 35 25.90 2.92 -1.81
N ALA A 36 26.18 4.22 -1.77
CA ALA A 36 25.95 5.04 -0.58
C ALA A 36 24.45 5.20 -0.27
N GLU A 37 23.60 5.42 -1.28
CA GLU A 37 22.15 5.49 -1.05
C GLU A 37 21.57 4.13 -0.65
N LEU A 38 22.02 3.03 -1.25
CA LEU A 38 21.58 1.68 -0.86
C LEU A 38 21.91 1.37 0.61
N ASP A 39 23.10 1.74 1.06
CA ASP A 39 23.56 1.53 2.42
C ASP A 39 22.76 2.40 3.43
N GLN A 40 22.41 3.63 3.06
CA GLN A 40 21.50 4.47 3.84
C GLN A 40 20.08 3.90 3.92
N ILE A 41 19.55 3.40 2.80
CA ILE A 41 18.25 2.72 2.74
C ILE A 41 18.26 1.50 3.67
N ARG A 42 19.29 0.65 3.58
CA ARG A 42 19.45 -0.52 4.45
C ARG A 42 19.45 -0.15 5.92
N ARG A 43 20.22 0.86 6.33
CA ARG A 43 20.29 1.29 7.73
C ARG A 43 18.96 1.85 8.25
N ARG A 44 18.23 2.59 7.42
CA ARG A 44 16.97 3.22 7.85
C ARG A 44 15.78 2.27 7.86
N LEU A 45 15.68 1.41 6.85
CA LEU A 45 14.50 0.56 6.65
C LEU A 45 14.73 -0.90 7.02
N GLY A 46 15.98 -1.31 7.28
CA GLY A 46 16.34 -2.71 7.50
C GLY A 46 16.13 -3.58 6.26
N SER A 47 15.92 -2.98 5.08
CA SER A 47 15.56 -3.70 3.85
C SER A 47 16.80 -4.35 3.24
N GLU A 48 16.72 -5.66 3.00
CA GLU A 48 17.74 -6.42 2.27
C GLU A 48 17.67 -6.21 0.75
N TRP A 49 16.45 -6.03 0.25
CA TRP A 49 16.16 -5.86 -1.18
C TRP A 49 15.46 -4.53 -1.42
N VAL A 50 15.82 -3.85 -2.51
CA VAL A 50 15.13 -2.67 -3.01
C VAL A 50 14.65 -2.89 -4.43
N VAL A 51 13.40 -2.51 -4.69
CA VAL A 51 12.82 -2.45 -6.03
C VAL A 51 12.78 -1.00 -6.46
N THR A 52 13.41 -0.69 -7.59
CA THR A 52 13.32 0.61 -8.27
C THR A 52 12.72 0.43 -9.64
N GLY A 53 12.04 1.44 -10.16
CA GLY A 53 11.56 1.40 -11.52
C GLY A 53 11.33 2.78 -12.10
N SER A 54 11.26 2.82 -13.43
CA SER A 54 10.93 4.00 -14.21
C SER A 54 9.98 3.61 -15.33
N TYR A 55 9.17 4.55 -15.79
CA TYR A 55 8.36 4.35 -16.97
C TYR A 55 8.53 5.53 -17.92
N LEU A 56 8.35 5.26 -19.21
CA LEU A 56 8.40 6.26 -20.28
C LEU A 56 7.21 6.03 -21.21
N LEU A 57 6.35 7.04 -21.32
CA LEU A 57 5.33 7.09 -22.35
C LEU A 57 5.97 7.62 -23.64
N LEU A 58 5.86 6.85 -24.71
CA LEU A 58 6.39 7.14 -26.03
C LEU A 58 5.27 7.72 -26.90
N GLU A 59 5.61 8.65 -27.78
CA GLU A 59 4.65 9.20 -28.74
C GLU A 59 4.27 8.15 -29.80
N GLY A 60 2.97 8.02 -30.09
CA GLY A 60 2.44 7.08 -31.08
C GLY A 60 0.92 6.88 -30.92
N GLN A 61 0.25 6.36 -31.96
CA GLN A 61 -1.21 6.19 -31.99
C GLN A 61 -1.77 5.35 -30.84
N ASP A 62 -0.95 4.47 -30.24
CA ASP A 62 -1.35 3.52 -29.19
C ASP A 62 -0.73 3.84 -27.81
N GLN A 63 -0.16 5.04 -27.64
CA GLN A 63 0.54 5.48 -26.42
C GLN A 63 1.48 4.40 -25.84
N PRO A 64 2.50 3.98 -26.63
CA PRO A 64 3.42 2.93 -26.21
C PRO A 64 4.09 3.29 -24.88
N LEU A 65 4.07 2.35 -23.96
CA LEU A 65 4.63 2.49 -22.63
C LEU A 65 5.84 1.55 -22.51
N ARG A 66 6.96 2.09 -22.06
CA ARG A 66 8.12 1.33 -21.59
C ARG A 66 8.16 1.39 -20.07
N VAL A 67 8.36 0.25 -19.43
CA VAL A 67 8.57 0.14 -17.98
C VAL A 67 9.88 -0.59 -17.75
N ASP A 68 10.74 -0.01 -16.93
CA ASP A 68 12.01 -0.59 -16.50
C ASP A 68 11.92 -0.82 -14.98
N VAL A 69 12.24 -2.02 -14.52
CA VAL A 69 12.23 -2.41 -13.09
C VAL A 69 13.55 -3.10 -12.76
N LEU A 70 14.15 -2.71 -11.63
CA LEU A 70 15.37 -3.29 -11.11
C LEU A 70 15.15 -3.73 -9.66
N LEU A 71 15.61 -4.94 -9.36
CA LEU A 71 15.69 -5.48 -8.00
C LEU A 71 17.16 -5.59 -7.62
N ARG A 72 17.54 -4.95 -6.51
CA ARG A 72 18.92 -4.91 -6.04
C ARG A 72 19.04 -5.26 -4.57
N HIS A 73 20.13 -5.95 -4.25
CA HIS A 73 20.51 -6.22 -2.87
C HIS A 73 21.15 -4.97 -2.28
N THR A 74 20.63 -4.47 -1.16
CA THR A 74 21.06 -3.20 -0.57
C THR A 74 22.46 -3.29 0.05
N GLY A 75 22.88 -4.47 0.51
CA GLY A 75 24.18 -4.67 1.15
C GLY A 75 25.36 -4.86 0.19
N THR A 76 25.12 -5.42 -1.00
CA THR A 76 26.18 -5.72 -1.98
C THR A 76 26.09 -4.83 -3.22
N GLY A 77 24.94 -4.19 -3.44
CA GLY A 77 24.65 -3.44 -4.66
C GLY A 77 24.29 -4.31 -5.86
N GLU A 78 24.37 -5.64 -5.73
CA GLU A 78 24.14 -6.61 -6.80
C GLU A 78 22.71 -6.49 -7.36
N THR A 79 22.59 -6.47 -8.69
CA THR A 79 21.32 -6.52 -9.40
C THR A 79 20.90 -7.96 -9.58
N ARG A 80 19.83 -8.36 -8.89
CA ARG A 80 19.25 -9.70 -9.00
C ARG A 80 18.46 -9.88 -10.28
N ILE A 81 17.70 -8.86 -10.65
CA ILE A 81 16.98 -8.82 -11.92
C ILE A 81 16.84 -7.37 -12.39
N ALA A 82 16.95 -7.16 -13.70
CA ALA A 82 16.62 -5.93 -14.39
C ALA A 82 15.72 -6.29 -15.57
N VAL A 83 14.47 -5.83 -15.54
CA VAL A 83 13.46 -6.15 -16.54
C VAL A 83 13.03 -4.89 -17.25
N THR A 84 13.04 -4.93 -18.58
CA THR A 84 12.35 -3.94 -19.41
C THR A 84 11.14 -4.60 -20.06
N ARG A 85 9.98 -3.97 -19.95
CA ARG A 85 8.76 -4.37 -20.64
C ARG A 85 8.23 -3.21 -21.48
N ARG A 86 7.64 -3.56 -22.61
CA ARG A 86 6.92 -2.65 -23.47
C ARG A 86 5.47 -3.11 -23.55
N GLY A 87 4.55 -2.18 -23.55
CA GLY A 87 3.15 -2.42 -23.87
C GLY A 87 2.46 -1.12 -24.20
N ARG A 88 1.16 -1.05 -24.00
CA ARG A 88 0.36 0.16 -24.20
C ARG A 88 -0.11 0.67 -22.85
N GLN A 89 -0.48 1.94 -22.77
CA GLN A 89 -1.03 2.50 -21.53
C GLN A 89 -2.23 1.69 -20.99
N LYS A 90 -3.08 1.16 -21.87
CA LYS A 90 -4.21 0.29 -21.49
C LYS A 90 -3.81 -1.08 -20.93
N ASP A 91 -2.60 -1.56 -21.23
CA ASP A 91 -2.09 -2.86 -20.80
C ASP A 91 -1.26 -2.76 -19.50
N LEU A 92 -1.19 -1.57 -18.88
CA LEU A 92 -0.35 -1.28 -17.71
C LEU A 92 -0.54 -2.30 -16.57
N PHE A 93 -1.75 -2.80 -16.35
CA PHE A 93 -2.05 -3.76 -15.29
C PHE A 93 -1.47 -5.13 -15.58
N THR A 94 -1.72 -5.66 -16.78
CA THR A 94 -1.12 -6.92 -17.22
C THR A 94 0.41 -6.86 -17.18
N LEU A 95 0.98 -5.70 -17.50
CA LEU A 95 2.42 -5.46 -17.35
C LEU A 95 2.85 -5.49 -15.88
N ALA A 96 2.13 -4.81 -14.99
CA ALA A 96 2.43 -4.77 -13.56
C ALA A 96 2.35 -6.17 -12.91
N ASP A 97 1.29 -6.93 -13.20
CA ASP A 97 1.10 -8.30 -12.71
C ASP A 97 2.22 -9.24 -13.18
N SER A 98 2.59 -9.14 -14.46
CA SER A 98 3.72 -9.91 -15.02
C SER A 98 5.03 -9.57 -14.32
N LEU A 99 5.32 -8.27 -14.14
CA LEU A 99 6.54 -7.80 -13.48
C LEU A 99 6.59 -8.25 -12.02
N ALA A 100 5.46 -8.17 -11.29
CA ALA A 100 5.38 -8.64 -9.92
C ALA A 100 5.58 -10.17 -9.81
N GLY A 101 5.05 -10.93 -10.77
CA GLY A 101 5.30 -12.37 -10.90
C GLY A 101 6.80 -12.69 -11.07
N GLU A 102 7.48 -11.98 -11.97
CA GLU A 102 8.92 -12.14 -12.21
C GLU A 102 9.76 -11.76 -10.98
N LEU A 103 9.42 -10.66 -10.30
CA LEU A 103 10.08 -10.24 -9.07
C LEU A 103 9.94 -11.30 -7.96
N ARG A 104 8.73 -11.85 -7.78
CA ARG A 104 8.48 -12.92 -6.80
C ARG A 104 9.29 -14.18 -7.13
N GLN A 105 9.36 -14.58 -8.40
CA GLN A 105 10.20 -15.70 -8.84
C GLN A 105 11.69 -15.45 -8.57
N ALA A 106 12.19 -14.24 -8.87
CA ALA A 106 13.58 -13.85 -8.63
C ALA A 106 13.97 -13.89 -7.14
N LEU A 107 12.99 -13.65 -6.26
CA LEU A 107 13.09 -13.76 -4.80
C LEU A 107 12.82 -15.18 -4.27
N GLY A 108 12.67 -16.18 -5.14
CA GLY A 108 12.46 -17.58 -4.75
C GLY A 108 11.07 -17.90 -4.22
N LYS A 109 10.05 -17.12 -4.62
CA LYS A 109 8.64 -17.28 -4.20
C LYS A 109 7.71 -17.42 -5.42
N PRO A 110 7.72 -18.56 -6.13
CA PRO A 110 6.81 -18.76 -7.25
C PRO A 110 5.34 -18.68 -6.80
N ALA A 111 4.47 -18.24 -7.72
CA ALA A 111 3.05 -18.03 -7.49
C ALA A 111 2.37 -19.33 -7.02
N GLY A 112 2.08 -19.44 -5.72
CA GLY A 112 1.45 -20.61 -5.11
C GLY A 112 0.62 -20.33 -3.87
N GLN A 113 0.41 -19.07 -3.50
CA GLN A 113 -0.54 -18.69 -2.44
C GLN A 113 -1.74 -17.99 -3.06
N GLU A 114 -2.80 -18.75 -3.34
CA GLU A 114 -4.06 -18.28 -3.96
C GLU A 114 -4.68 -17.11 -3.17
N THR A 115 -4.54 -17.11 -1.85
CA THR A 115 -4.99 -16.04 -0.95
C THR A 115 -4.33 -14.69 -1.24
N GLY A 116 -3.05 -14.68 -1.58
CA GLY A 116 -2.31 -13.43 -1.86
C GLY A 116 -2.68 -12.79 -3.20
N GLN A 117 -3.07 -13.60 -4.19
CA GLN A 117 -3.49 -13.09 -5.50
C GLN A 117 -4.88 -12.44 -5.44
N ALA A 118 -5.80 -13.02 -4.66
CA ALA A 118 -7.12 -12.42 -4.45
C ALA A 118 -7.02 -11.07 -3.72
N GLU A 119 -6.21 -10.99 -2.66
CA GLU A 119 -5.96 -9.72 -1.95
C GLU A 119 -5.24 -8.67 -2.81
N ALA A 120 -4.28 -9.08 -3.65
CA ALA A 120 -3.59 -8.17 -4.56
C ALA A 120 -4.53 -7.60 -5.62
N ARG A 121 -5.44 -8.42 -6.17
CA ARG A 121 -6.43 -7.98 -7.16
C ARG A 121 -7.45 -7.01 -6.57
N SER A 122 -7.93 -7.26 -5.35
CA SER A 122 -8.86 -6.36 -4.67
C SER A 122 -8.22 -5.06 -4.17
N ALA A 123 -6.89 -4.98 -4.15
CA ALA A 123 -6.15 -3.75 -3.83
C ALA A 123 -6.13 -2.73 -4.98
N MET A 124 -6.67 -3.05 -6.16
CA MET A 124 -6.73 -2.16 -7.31
C MET A 124 -8.19 -1.86 -7.73
N PRO A 125 -8.53 -0.60 -8.05
CA PRO A 125 -9.83 -0.27 -8.65
C PRO A 125 -10.03 -0.90 -10.02
N ALA A 126 -11.28 -1.14 -10.41
CA ALA A 126 -11.65 -1.77 -11.68
C ALA A 126 -11.40 -0.90 -12.92
N SER A 127 -11.40 0.43 -12.78
CA SER A 127 -11.25 1.37 -13.91
C SER A 127 -9.94 2.16 -13.84
N LEU A 128 -9.27 2.34 -14.99
CA LEU A 128 -8.01 3.10 -15.09
C LEU A 128 -8.15 4.53 -14.54
N GLU A 129 -9.32 5.13 -14.70
CA GLU A 129 -9.62 6.45 -14.14
C GLU A 129 -9.64 6.43 -12.60
N ALA A 130 -10.37 5.50 -11.98
CA ALA A 130 -10.41 5.34 -10.53
C ALA A 130 -9.01 5.06 -9.96
N GLN A 131 -8.21 4.27 -10.67
CA GLN A 131 -6.82 3.99 -10.29
C GLN A 131 -5.95 5.24 -10.28
N ARG A 132 -5.99 6.03 -11.36
CA ARG A 132 -5.25 7.30 -11.44
C ARG A 132 -5.64 8.23 -10.30
N LEU A 133 -6.94 8.42 -10.09
CA LEU A 133 -7.49 9.30 -9.06
C LEU A 133 -7.12 8.81 -7.65
N TYR A 134 -7.17 7.51 -7.40
CA TYR A 134 -6.77 6.90 -6.14
C TYR A 134 -5.28 7.10 -5.86
N ALA A 135 -4.41 6.79 -6.82
CA ALA A 135 -2.97 6.99 -6.71
C ALA A 135 -2.60 8.46 -6.45
N GLU A 136 -3.24 9.38 -7.18
CA GLU A 136 -3.12 10.82 -6.99
C GLU A 136 -3.60 11.30 -5.61
N GLY A 137 -4.61 10.64 -5.04
CA GLY A 137 -5.08 10.88 -3.68
C GLY A 137 -4.08 10.41 -2.63
N LEU A 138 -3.54 9.20 -2.79
CA LEU A 138 -2.52 8.65 -1.89
C LEU A 138 -1.23 9.49 -1.89
N GLU A 139 -0.77 9.94 -3.06
CA GLU A 139 0.40 10.81 -3.17
C GLU A 139 0.21 12.11 -2.38
N ARG A 140 -0.99 12.71 -2.47
CA ARG A 140 -1.32 13.94 -1.72
C ARG A 140 -1.36 13.70 -0.22
N LEU A 141 -1.93 12.58 0.24
CA LEU A 141 -1.88 12.19 1.65
C LEU A 141 -0.44 12.06 2.16
N GLN A 142 0.46 11.46 1.38
CA GLN A 142 1.88 11.35 1.74
C GLN A 142 2.56 12.73 1.85
N ARG A 143 2.16 13.68 1.01
CA ARG A 143 2.60 15.08 1.05
C ARG A 143 1.88 15.92 2.12
N ARG A 144 1.03 15.30 2.96
CA ARG A 144 0.20 15.96 3.99
C ARG A 144 -0.81 16.97 3.43
N ASP A 145 -1.14 16.87 2.14
CA ASP A 145 -2.17 17.68 1.49
C ASP A 145 -3.52 16.93 1.53
N ALA A 146 -4.13 16.89 2.72
CA ALA A 146 -5.41 16.19 2.92
C ALA A 146 -6.56 16.82 2.12
N LEU A 147 -6.56 18.15 1.94
CA LEU A 147 -7.62 18.86 1.22
C LEU A 147 -7.63 18.47 -0.27
N SER A 148 -6.49 18.50 -0.95
CA SER A 148 -6.45 18.06 -2.34
C SER A 148 -6.66 16.55 -2.45
N ALA A 149 -6.21 15.77 -1.45
CA ALA A 149 -6.42 14.33 -1.42
C ALA A 149 -7.92 13.98 -1.37
N SER A 150 -8.73 14.67 -0.55
CA SER A 150 -10.15 14.38 -0.44
C SER A 150 -10.87 14.50 -1.79
N GLY A 151 -10.60 15.56 -2.56
CA GLY A 151 -11.24 15.73 -3.87
C GLY A 151 -10.85 14.63 -4.89
N ARG A 152 -9.60 14.16 -4.87
CA ARG A 152 -9.16 13.06 -5.74
C ARG A 152 -9.75 11.72 -5.33
N LEU A 153 -9.80 11.46 -4.03
CA LEU A 153 -10.35 10.22 -3.48
C LEU A 153 -11.86 10.14 -3.64
N GLU A 154 -12.58 11.26 -3.53
CA GLU A 154 -14.01 11.35 -3.86
C GLU A 154 -14.29 11.00 -5.32
N ALA A 155 -13.50 11.55 -6.25
CA ALA A 155 -13.62 11.20 -7.66
C ALA A 155 -13.28 9.72 -7.90
N ALA A 156 -12.28 9.16 -7.18
CA ALA A 156 -11.92 7.76 -7.30
C ALA A 156 -13.06 6.82 -6.89
N VAL A 157 -13.69 7.06 -5.73
CA VAL A 157 -14.82 6.23 -5.24
C VAL A 157 -16.12 6.49 -5.99
N ALA A 158 -16.26 7.63 -6.66
CA ALA A 158 -17.36 7.86 -7.60
C ALA A 158 -17.17 7.03 -8.89
N ALA A 159 -15.94 6.93 -9.38
CA ALA A 159 -15.59 6.14 -10.55
C ALA A 159 -15.58 4.62 -10.27
N ASP A 160 -15.33 4.21 -9.02
CA ASP A 160 -15.44 2.82 -8.58
C ASP A 160 -16.00 2.72 -7.14
N PRO A 161 -17.34 2.68 -6.98
CA PRO A 161 -17.98 2.65 -5.66
C PRO A 161 -17.76 1.35 -4.87
N THR A 162 -17.36 0.26 -5.52
CA THR A 162 -17.13 -1.04 -4.85
C THR A 162 -15.68 -1.19 -4.38
N PHE A 163 -14.82 -0.21 -4.65
CA PHE A 163 -13.42 -0.22 -4.23
C PHE A 163 -13.24 0.20 -2.76
N SER A 164 -13.29 -0.78 -1.86
CA SER A 164 -13.15 -0.57 -0.40
C SER A 164 -11.90 0.25 0.02
N PRO A 165 -10.69 0.00 -0.50
CA PRO A 165 -9.51 0.79 -0.13
C PRO A 165 -9.60 2.27 -0.51
N GLY A 166 -10.37 2.62 -1.55
CA GLY A 166 -10.63 4.01 -1.91
C GLY A 166 -11.44 4.73 -0.84
N TRP A 167 -12.48 4.07 -0.33
CA TRP A 167 -13.29 4.58 0.79
C TRP A 167 -12.49 4.72 2.08
N LEU A 168 -11.59 3.78 2.39
CA LEU A 168 -10.69 3.89 3.55
C LEU A 168 -9.73 5.08 3.44
N ALA A 169 -9.15 5.30 2.26
CA ALA A 169 -8.29 6.46 2.03
C ALA A 169 -9.09 7.78 2.15
N LEU A 170 -10.32 7.83 1.64
CA LEU A 170 -11.19 8.99 1.79
C LEU A 170 -11.53 9.24 3.26
N ALA A 171 -11.83 8.19 4.04
CA ALA A 171 -12.07 8.29 5.48
C ALA A 171 -10.85 8.88 6.20
N ARG A 172 -9.63 8.39 5.91
CA ARG A 172 -8.37 8.94 6.44
C ARG A 172 -8.21 10.43 6.11
N SER A 173 -8.52 10.82 4.88
CA SER A 173 -8.45 12.23 4.46
C SER A 173 -9.42 13.11 5.25
N CYS A 174 -10.67 12.66 5.41
CA CYS A 174 -11.69 13.35 6.19
C CYS A 174 -11.31 13.46 7.69
N GLU A 175 -10.72 12.43 8.29
CA GLU A 175 -10.22 12.50 9.67
C GLU A 175 -9.12 13.55 9.84
N LEU A 176 -8.16 13.62 8.89
CA LEU A 176 -7.08 14.61 8.91
C LEU A 176 -7.60 16.04 8.80
N LEU A 177 -8.73 16.24 8.12
CA LEU A 177 -9.42 17.53 8.00
C LEU A 177 -10.37 17.84 9.17
N GLY A 178 -10.59 16.88 10.09
CA GLY A 178 -11.54 17.03 11.20
C GLY A 178 -13.01 16.87 10.80
N PHE A 179 -13.31 16.36 9.60
CA PHE A 179 -14.68 16.13 9.13
C PHE A 179 -15.23 14.80 9.66
N GLU A 180 -15.51 14.74 10.97
CA GLU A 180 -15.87 13.51 11.69
C GLU A 180 -16.99 12.72 11.01
N ARG A 181 -18.11 13.36 10.68
CA ARG A 181 -19.25 12.67 10.07
C ARG A 181 -18.94 12.10 8.69
N ARG A 182 -18.22 12.86 7.86
CA ARG A 182 -17.80 12.40 6.53
C ARG A 182 -16.81 11.25 6.61
N ALA A 183 -15.92 11.26 7.61
CA ALA A 183 -15.01 10.16 7.85
C ALA A 183 -15.76 8.87 8.24
N GLU A 184 -16.73 8.98 9.14
CA GLU A 184 -17.58 7.85 9.56
C GLU A 184 -18.38 7.28 8.38
N ASP A 185 -19.04 8.13 7.59
CA ASP A 185 -19.81 7.73 6.42
C ASP A 185 -18.94 7.03 5.36
N ALA A 186 -17.73 7.56 5.10
CA ALA A 186 -16.78 6.94 4.17
C ALA A 186 -16.29 5.57 4.69
N ALA A 187 -15.98 5.46 5.98
CA ALA A 187 -15.56 4.20 6.57
C ALA A 187 -16.67 3.14 6.56
N LEU A 188 -17.93 3.54 6.77
CA LEU A 188 -19.07 2.64 6.65
C LEU A 188 -19.22 2.12 5.22
N LYS A 189 -19.05 2.97 4.21
CA LYS A 189 -19.04 2.55 2.79
C LYS A 189 -17.89 1.60 2.49
N ALA A 190 -16.72 1.79 3.11
CA ALA A 190 -15.61 0.86 2.99
C ALA A 190 -15.98 -0.56 3.50
N VAL A 191 -16.68 -0.64 4.64
CA VAL A 191 -17.18 -1.92 5.18
C VAL A 191 -18.14 -2.58 4.18
N GLN A 192 -19.12 -1.83 3.66
CA GLN A 192 -20.09 -2.34 2.69
C GLN A 192 -19.40 -2.87 1.42
N ALA A 193 -18.46 -2.09 0.88
CA ALA A 193 -17.66 -2.45 -0.29
C ALA A 193 -16.73 -3.66 -0.04
N SER A 194 -16.38 -3.94 1.22
CA SER A 194 -15.51 -5.07 1.57
C SER A 194 -16.23 -6.41 1.67
N SER A 195 -17.56 -6.47 1.65
CA SER A 195 -18.35 -7.67 1.99
C SER A 195 -17.96 -8.98 1.25
N GLY A 196 -17.49 -8.89 0.01
CA GLY A 196 -17.00 -10.03 -0.79
C GLY A 196 -15.50 -10.27 -0.76
N LEU A 197 -14.73 -9.53 0.05
CA LEU A 197 -13.28 -9.60 0.11
C LEU A 197 -12.77 -10.67 1.11
N PRO A 198 -11.51 -11.11 0.97
CA PRO A 198 -10.83 -11.91 1.99
C PRO A 198 -11.00 -11.36 3.41
N GLU A 199 -11.04 -12.27 4.39
CA GLU A 199 -11.33 -11.95 5.79
C GLU A 199 -10.47 -10.80 6.32
N ARG A 200 -9.17 -10.81 6.03
CA ARG A 200 -8.24 -9.76 6.48
C ARG A 200 -8.68 -8.36 6.04
N GLN A 201 -9.03 -8.19 4.76
CA GLN A 201 -9.46 -6.91 4.19
C GLN A 201 -10.82 -6.45 4.75
N ARG A 202 -11.74 -7.40 5.01
CA ARG A 202 -13.01 -7.09 5.69
C ARG A 202 -12.77 -6.55 7.10
N LEU A 203 -11.91 -7.23 7.86
CA LEU A 203 -11.58 -6.84 9.22
C LEU A 203 -10.85 -5.49 9.28
N GLU A 204 -9.99 -5.18 8.32
CA GLU A 204 -9.33 -3.86 8.22
C GLU A 204 -10.35 -2.72 8.05
N ALA A 205 -11.34 -2.91 7.16
CA ALA A 205 -12.40 -1.93 6.95
C ALA A 205 -13.27 -1.75 8.19
N GLU A 206 -13.67 -2.86 8.83
CA GLU A 206 -14.46 -2.86 10.06
C GLU A 206 -13.71 -2.21 11.22
N ALA A 207 -12.44 -2.55 11.42
CA ALA A 207 -11.61 -1.95 12.46
C ALA A 207 -11.49 -0.43 12.28
N THR A 208 -11.31 0.03 11.03
CA THR A 208 -11.25 1.46 10.70
C THR A 208 -12.56 2.17 11.03
N TYR A 209 -13.70 1.60 10.61
CA TYR A 209 -15.02 2.15 10.93
C TYR A 209 -15.25 2.22 12.45
N LEU A 210 -15.01 1.13 13.18
CA LEU A 210 -15.17 1.07 14.63
C LEU A 210 -14.27 2.08 15.35
N ARG A 211 -13.04 2.26 14.87
CA ARG A 211 -12.09 3.25 15.40
C ARG A 211 -12.61 4.68 15.23
N ILE A 212 -13.11 5.02 14.05
CA ILE A 212 -13.69 6.35 13.75
C ILE A 212 -14.98 6.58 14.55
N ALA A 213 -15.84 5.57 14.64
CA ALA A 213 -17.06 5.58 15.44
C ALA A 213 -16.79 5.47 16.96
N ARG A 214 -15.52 5.51 17.39
CA ARG A 214 -15.08 5.47 18.80
C ARG A 214 -15.51 4.21 19.57
N ARG A 215 -15.82 3.12 18.88
CA ARG A 215 -16.06 1.77 19.42
C ARG A 215 -14.73 1.05 19.67
N ARG A 216 -13.94 1.62 20.58
CA ARG A 216 -12.52 1.31 20.77
C ARG A 216 -12.21 -0.17 21.12
N PRO A 217 -12.96 -0.86 22.01
CA PRO A 217 -12.67 -2.26 22.30
C PRO A 217 -12.84 -3.14 21.06
N GLU A 218 -13.95 -2.95 20.34
CA GLU A 218 -14.26 -3.73 19.15
C GLU A 218 -13.27 -3.46 18.01
N ALA A 219 -12.85 -2.19 17.83
CA ALA A 219 -11.82 -1.84 16.86
C ALA A 219 -10.50 -2.58 17.15
N THR A 220 -10.13 -2.68 18.42
CA THR A 220 -8.92 -3.39 18.86
C THR A 220 -9.04 -4.89 18.56
N ASP A 221 -10.19 -5.50 18.83
CA ASP A 221 -10.39 -6.93 18.58
C ASP A 221 -10.29 -7.28 17.09
N ARG A 222 -10.90 -6.45 16.21
CA ARG A 222 -10.77 -6.62 14.75
C ARG A 222 -9.32 -6.44 14.29
N MET A 223 -8.63 -5.40 14.77
CA MET A 223 -7.25 -5.14 14.39
C MET A 223 -6.27 -6.21 14.91
N ARG A 224 -6.54 -6.81 16.08
CA ARG A 224 -5.76 -7.95 16.60
C ARG A 224 -5.86 -9.13 15.64
N ARG A 225 -7.06 -9.42 15.15
CA ARG A 225 -7.27 -10.49 14.16
C ARG A 225 -6.57 -10.21 12.83
N VAL A 226 -6.57 -8.96 12.36
CA VAL A 226 -5.79 -8.56 11.17
C VAL A 226 -4.30 -8.85 11.38
N TYR A 227 -3.75 -8.46 12.53
CA TYR A 227 -2.35 -8.68 12.88
C TYR A 227 -1.95 -10.17 12.96
N GLU A 228 -2.84 -11.02 13.47
CA GLU A 228 -2.66 -12.48 13.44
C GLU A 228 -2.66 -13.03 12.02
N LEU A 229 -3.64 -12.64 11.20
CA LEU A 229 -3.78 -13.11 9.81
C LEU A 229 -2.62 -12.67 8.91
N SER A 230 -2.00 -11.52 9.22
CA SER A 230 -0.81 -11.05 8.52
C SER A 230 0.50 -11.67 9.00
N HIS A 231 0.42 -12.67 9.89
CA HIS A 231 1.58 -13.33 10.49
C HIS A 231 2.50 -12.32 11.19
N HIS A 232 1.87 -11.41 11.93
CA HIS A 232 2.54 -10.36 12.69
C HIS A 232 3.33 -9.38 11.82
N ALA A 233 2.76 -9.00 10.67
CA ALA A 233 3.35 -7.97 9.82
C ALA A 233 3.51 -6.67 10.60
N PHE A 234 4.70 -6.07 10.51
CA PHE A 234 5.05 -4.87 11.28
C PHE A 234 4.06 -3.71 11.14
N GLN A 235 3.56 -3.47 9.92
CA GLN A 235 2.61 -2.39 9.66
C GLN A 235 1.26 -2.59 10.35
N ASP A 236 0.79 -3.84 10.43
CA ASP A 236 -0.44 -4.18 11.15
C ASP A 236 -0.21 -4.11 12.66
N GLY A 237 1.00 -4.45 13.13
CA GLY A 237 1.42 -4.27 14.52
C GLY A 237 1.44 -2.79 14.95
N LEU A 238 1.95 -1.90 14.10
CA LEU A 238 1.87 -0.44 14.32
C LEU A 238 0.41 0.01 14.44
N THR A 239 -0.44 -0.41 13.51
CA THR A 239 -1.85 -0.04 13.49
C THR A 239 -2.60 -0.58 14.70
N LEU A 240 -2.29 -1.81 15.14
CA LEU A 240 -2.81 -2.40 16.36
C LEU A 240 -2.37 -1.63 17.61
N GLY A 241 -1.08 -1.32 17.73
CA GLY A 241 -0.54 -0.53 18.83
C GLY A 241 -1.20 0.84 18.95
N GLU A 242 -1.36 1.57 17.83
CA GLU A 242 -2.08 2.84 17.81
C GLU A 242 -3.55 2.71 18.24
N THR A 243 -4.21 1.63 17.81
CA THR A 243 -5.60 1.34 18.18
C THR A 243 -5.72 1.01 19.67
N GLN A 244 -4.79 0.23 20.22
CA GLN A 244 -4.68 -0.10 21.65
C GLN A 244 -4.45 1.17 22.49
N ILE A 245 -3.54 2.05 22.09
CA ILE A 245 -3.30 3.35 22.77
C ILE A 245 -4.59 4.17 22.80
N ARG A 246 -5.30 4.28 21.67
CA ARG A 246 -6.59 5.00 21.60
C ARG A 246 -7.67 4.35 22.47
N ALA A 247 -7.59 3.05 22.71
CA ALA A 247 -8.45 2.30 23.63
C ALA A 247 -8.03 2.41 25.11
N GLY A 248 -6.88 3.01 25.41
CA GLY A 248 -6.32 3.08 26.77
C GLY A 248 -5.54 1.82 27.20
N GLN A 249 -5.31 0.88 26.28
CA GLN A 249 -4.61 -0.39 26.49
C GLN A 249 -3.09 -0.21 26.30
N ASN A 250 -2.50 0.68 27.08
CA ASN A 250 -1.11 1.11 26.87
C ASN A 250 -0.08 -0.01 27.12
N ARG A 251 -0.37 -0.95 28.03
CA ARG A 251 0.54 -2.07 28.31
C ARG A 251 0.57 -3.06 27.15
N GLU A 252 -0.60 -3.35 26.59
CA GLU A 252 -0.77 -4.20 25.42
C GLU A 252 -0.15 -3.56 24.18
N ALA A 253 -0.31 -2.24 24.00
CA ALA A 253 0.36 -1.49 22.93
C ALA A 253 1.88 -1.62 23.00
N LEU A 254 2.48 -1.47 24.18
CA LEU A 254 3.93 -1.65 24.36
C LEU A 254 4.37 -3.08 24.01
N ALA A 255 3.60 -4.10 24.39
CA ALA A 255 3.91 -5.48 24.05
C ALA A 255 3.80 -5.76 22.54
N THR A 256 2.83 -5.16 21.85
CA THR A 256 2.67 -5.28 20.39
C THR A 256 3.78 -4.58 19.61
N LEU A 257 4.32 -3.48 20.15
CA LEU A 257 5.31 -2.62 19.49
C LEU A 257 6.78 -2.96 19.84
N ALA A 258 7.00 -3.86 20.79
CA ALA A 258 8.33 -4.32 21.22
C ALA A 258 8.89 -5.39 20.26
#